data_AF-A0A2V8XSD2-F1
#
_entry.id   AF-A0A2V8XSD2-F1
#
_cell.length_a   1.000
_cell.length_b   1.000
_cell.length_c   1.000
_cell.angle_alpha   90.00
_cell.angle_beta   90.00
_cell.angle_gamma   90.00
#
_symmetry.space_group_name_H-M   'P 1'
#
loop_
_entity.id
_entity.type
_entity.pdbx_description
1 polymer ?
#
loop_
_entity_poly.entity_id
_entity_poly.type
_entity_poly.pdbx_seq_one_letter_code
_entity_poly.pdbx_strand_id
1 'polypeptide(L)'
;MKSIVCSATAVLVITVCLGVANASGPIAVYALVDKVAFEPSADKPERIRVSGVFITAGERSDVYSAPQRGYLYFALPKANDELALKEWADLKSIAGSRQVVGLGSSWFAKVRVRKSDEEAKSPDDYPMGNGLVKVNPDQPRAKALLDYKER
;
A
#
# COMPACT_ATOMS: atom_id res chain seq x y z
N MET A 1 -3.00 -25.18 -70.34
CA MET A 1 -4.43 -25.05 -69.98
C MET A 1 -4.54 -24.95 -68.46
N LYS A 2 -5.14 -23.85 -68.00
CA LYS A 2 -5.81 -23.62 -66.70
C LYS A 2 -4.99 -23.68 -65.40
N SER A 3 -4.66 -22.47 -64.94
CA SER A 3 -4.29 -22.07 -63.58
C SER A 3 -5.36 -22.45 -62.55
N ILE A 4 -4.94 -22.84 -61.35
CA ILE A 4 -5.76 -22.78 -60.13
C ILE A 4 -4.91 -22.11 -59.06
N VAL A 5 -5.19 -20.82 -58.84
CA VAL A 5 -4.64 -20.01 -57.75
C VAL A 5 -5.58 -20.17 -56.57
N CYS A 6 -5.19 -20.96 -55.57
CA CYS A 6 -5.88 -20.98 -54.28
C CYS A 6 -5.31 -19.85 -53.41
N SER A 7 -5.99 -18.70 -53.41
CA SER A 7 -5.73 -17.63 -52.44
C SER A 7 -6.31 -18.04 -51.10
N ALA A 8 -5.48 -18.53 -50.18
CA ALA A 8 -5.87 -18.77 -48.81
C ALA A 8 -5.68 -17.48 -47.99
N THR A 9 -6.73 -16.67 -47.88
CA THR A 9 -6.75 -15.52 -46.96
C THR A 9 -6.95 -16.05 -45.54
N ALA A 10 -5.85 -16.21 -44.79
CA ALA A 10 -5.92 -16.50 -43.36
C ALA A 10 -6.32 -15.23 -42.60
N VAL A 11 -7.56 -15.18 -42.10
CA VAL A 11 -8.01 -14.15 -41.16
C VAL A 11 -7.40 -14.45 -39.80
N LEU A 12 -6.36 -13.71 -39.42
CA LEU A 12 -5.74 -13.77 -38.10
C LEU A 12 -6.67 -13.06 -37.10
N VAL A 13 -7.50 -13.82 -36.40
CA VAL A 13 -8.27 -13.30 -35.25
C VAL A 13 -7.31 -13.13 -34.08
N ILE A 14 -6.81 -11.91 -33.90
CA ILE A 14 -6.05 -11.54 -32.70
C ILE A 14 -7.05 -11.37 -31.57
N THR A 15 -7.30 -12.44 -30.82
CA THR A 15 -7.96 -12.34 -29.51
C THR A 15 -7.01 -11.64 -28.56
N VAL A 16 -7.12 -10.31 -28.45
CA VAL A 16 -6.46 -9.55 -27.39
C VAL A 16 -7.17 -9.88 -26.09
N CYS A 17 -6.66 -10.85 -25.34
CA CYS A 17 -6.95 -10.96 -23.92
C CYS A 17 -6.32 -9.76 -23.23
N LEU A 18 -7.01 -8.61 -23.23
CA LEU A 18 -6.73 -7.54 -22.28
C LEU A 18 -7.00 -8.12 -20.90
N GLY A 19 -5.95 -8.64 -20.27
CA GLY A 19 -6.01 -9.05 -18.88
C GLY A 19 -6.57 -7.88 -18.08
N VAL A 20 -7.68 -8.11 -17.37
CA VAL A 20 -8.23 -7.12 -16.45
C VAL A 20 -7.14 -6.82 -15.45
N ALA A 21 -6.48 -5.67 -15.60
CA ALA A 21 -5.54 -5.18 -14.62
C ALA A 21 -6.36 -4.89 -13.36
N ASN A 22 -6.35 -5.84 -12.42
CA ASN A 22 -6.87 -5.61 -11.08
C ASN A 22 -5.93 -4.60 -10.43
N ALA A 23 -6.32 -3.33 -10.48
CA ALA A 23 -5.58 -2.22 -9.87
C ALA A 23 -5.42 -2.40 -8.35
N SER A 24 -6.26 -3.23 -7.74
CA SER A 24 -6.13 -3.69 -6.35
C SER A 24 -5.24 -4.93 -6.26
N GLY A 25 -4.13 -4.79 -5.55
CA GLY A 25 -3.32 -5.91 -5.08
C GLY A 25 -3.57 -6.26 -3.63
N PRO A 26 -2.82 -7.24 -3.10
CA PRO A 26 -2.78 -7.48 -1.66
C PRO A 26 -2.50 -6.18 -0.91
N ILE A 27 -3.13 -5.98 0.25
CA ILE A 27 -2.85 -4.83 1.12
C ILE A 27 -1.35 -4.76 1.40
N ALA A 28 -0.72 -3.61 1.17
CA ALA A 28 0.71 -3.43 1.38
C ALA A 28 1.08 -3.46 2.86
N VAL A 29 0.25 -2.85 3.70
CA VAL A 29 0.51 -2.69 5.12
C VAL A 29 -0.78 -2.86 5.91
N TYR A 30 -0.75 -3.67 6.97
CA TYR A 30 -1.72 -3.58 8.06
C TYR A 30 -1.09 -2.79 9.18
N ALA A 31 -1.79 -1.78 9.70
CA ALA A 31 -1.28 -0.86 10.70
C ALA A 31 -2.23 -0.73 11.88
N LEU A 32 -1.65 -0.78 13.07
CA LEU A 32 -2.22 -0.21 14.29
C LEU A 32 -1.49 1.12 14.52
N VAL A 33 -2.17 2.22 14.23
CA VAL A 33 -1.55 3.56 14.18
C VAL A 33 -1.61 4.23 15.56
N ASP A 34 -0.45 4.56 16.10
CA ASP A 34 -0.31 5.27 17.37
C ASP A 34 -0.26 6.79 17.16
N LYS A 35 0.52 7.25 16.18
CA LYS A 35 0.73 8.69 15.90
C LYS A 35 1.01 8.93 14.43
N VAL A 36 0.58 10.08 13.93
CA VAL A 36 0.93 10.60 12.60
C VAL A 36 1.53 11.99 12.72
N ALA A 37 2.63 12.23 12.00
CA ALA A 37 3.27 13.54 11.84
C ALA A 37 3.42 13.89 10.36
N PHE A 38 3.28 15.18 10.08
CA PHE A 38 3.34 15.79 8.75
C PHE A 38 4.56 16.69 8.67
N GLU A 39 5.32 16.55 7.59
CA GLU A 39 6.57 17.28 7.38
C GLU A 39 6.59 17.94 5.99
N PRO A 40 7.14 19.16 5.86
CA PRO A 40 7.71 19.98 6.93
C PRO A 40 6.65 20.63 7.83
N SER A 41 5.39 20.70 7.41
CA SER A 41 4.29 21.25 8.19
C SER A 41 2.97 20.52 7.92
N ALA A 42 1.98 20.76 8.77
CA ALA A 42 0.63 20.21 8.61
C ALA A 42 -0.16 20.86 7.46
N ASP A 43 0.12 22.12 7.13
CA ASP A 43 -0.61 22.87 6.09
C ASP A 43 -0.19 22.47 4.68
N LYS A 44 1.09 22.09 4.50
CA LYS A 44 1.65 21.68 3.22
C LYS A 44 2.61 20.52 3.40
N PRO A 45 2.09 19.32 3.72
CA PRO A 45 2.95 18.17 3.95
C PRO A 45 3.49 17.63 2.64
N GLU A 46 4.77 17.34 2.64
CA GLU A 46 5.49 16.64 1.57
C GLU A 46 5.84 15.22 1.98
N ARG A 47 5.86 14.95 3.29
CA ARG A 47 6.20 13.66 3.88
C ARG A 47 5.28 13.37 5.07
N ILE A 48 5.04 12.08 5.29
CA ILE A 48 4.29 11.57 6.44
C ILE A 48 5.15 10.60 7.22
N ARG A 49 5.14 10.74 8.55
CA ARG A 49 5.65 9.75 9.48
C ARG A 49 4.49 9.11 10.25
N VAL A 50 4.32 7.81 10.09
CA VAL A 50 3.26 7.03 10.76
C VAL A 50 3.93 6.12 11.77
N SER A 51 3.75 6.38 13.06
CA SER A 51 4.26 5.54 14.15
C SER A 51 3.18 4.55 14.60
N GLY A 52 3.59 3.32 14.91
CA GLY A 52 2.66 2.26 15.26
C GLY A 52 3.28 0.87 15.28
N VAL A 53 2.41 -0.12 15.14
CA VAL A 53 2.77 -1.52 14.90
C VAL A 53 2.27 -1.92 13.52
N PHE A 54 3.12 -2.58 12.75
CA PHE A 54 2.88 -2.84 11.33
C PHE A 54 3.14 -4.30 10.98
N ILE A 55 2.34 -4.82 10.06
CA ILE A 55 2.59 -6.05 9.30
C ILE A 55 2.70 -5.61 7.85
N THR A 56 3.83 -5.84 7.19
CA THR A 56 4.07 -5.43 5.80
C THR A 56 4.09 -6.63 4.88
N ALA A 57 3.56 -6.45 3.67
CA ALA A 57 3.72 -7.41 2.59
C ALA A 57 5.16 -7.35 2.04
N GLY A 58 5.63 -8.49 1.54
CA GLY A 58 6.76 -8.52 0.61
C GLY A 58 6.45 -7.74 -0.68
N GLU A 59 7.49 -7.35 -1.40
CA GLU A 59 7.35 -6.68 -2.69
C GLU A 59 6.57 -7.59 -3.66
N ARG A 60 5.49 -7.05 -4.23
CA ARG A 60 4.60 -7.79 -5.15
C ARG A 60 4.24 -9.17 -4.59
N SER A 61 3.82 -9.21 -3.33
CA SER A 61 3.54 -10.45 -2.61
C SER A 61 2.33 -10.32 -1.70
N ASP A 62 1.76 -11.47 -1.36
CA ASP A 62 0.79 -11.69 -0.29
C ASP A 62 1.42 -12.42 0.92
N VAL A 63 2.76 -12.53 0.95
CA VAL A 63 3.54 -13.00 2.09
C VAL A 63 3.81 -11.81 3.00
N TYR A 64 3.53 -11.97 4.29
CA TYR A 64 3.57 -10.89 5.27
C TYR A 64 4.63 -11.12 6.35
N SER A 65 5.19 -10.03 6.85
CA SER A 65 6.06 -10.05 8.03
C SER A 65 5.31 -10.40 9.31
N ALA A 66 6.04 -10.68 10.40
CA ALA A 66 5.47 -10.63 11.73
C ALA A 66 5.18 -9.17 12.13
N PRO A 67 4.32 -8.90 13.14
CA PRO A 67 4.12 -7.55 13.66
C PRO A 67 5.44 -6.91 14.13
N GLN A 68 5.68 -5.67 13.68
CA GLN A 68 6.87 -4.89 14.01
C GLN A 68 6.47 -3.50 14.48
N ARG A 69 6.96 -3.10 15.66
CA ARG A 69 6.84 -1.73 16.12
C ARG A 69 7.88 -0.83 15.47
N GLY A 70 7.48 0.39 15.15
CA GLY A 70 8.38 1.40 14.63
C GLY A 70 7.64 2.55 13.98
N TYR A 71 8.14 3.00 12.83
CA TYR A 71 7.44 3.95 11.99
C TYR A 71 7.61 3.67 10.50
N LEU A 72 6.63 4.10 9.73
CA LEU A 72 6.68 4.22 8.28
C LEU A 72 6.94 5.67 7.91
N TYR A 73 7.66 5.88 6.81
CA TYR A 73 8.02 7.22 6.35
C TYR A 73 7.90 7.30 4.85
N PHE A 74 6.99 8.13 4.37
CA PHE A 74 6.64 8.21 2.96
C PHE A 74 6.73 9.62 2.41
N ALA A 75 7.05 9.71 1.12
CA ALA A 75 6.97 10.94 0.34
C ALA A 75 5.58 11.08 -0.29
N LEU A 76 5.14 12.32 -0.48
CA LEU A 76 3.92 12.64 -1.20
C LEU A 76 4.08 12.23 -2.68
N PRO A 77 3.23 11.35 -3.22
CA PRO A 77 3.35 10.92 -4.62
C PRO A 77 2.93 12.05 -5.55
N LYS A 78 3.75 12.33 -6.58
CA LYS A 78 3.49 13.42 -7.54
C LYS A 78 2.24 13.23 -8.39
N ALA A 79 1.89 11.98 -8.72
CA ALA A 79 0.79 11.69 -9.65
C ALA A 79 -0.59 11.72 -8.98
N ASN A 80 -0.66 11.50 -7.66
CA ASN A 80 -1.90 11.32 -6.90
C ASN A 80 -1.84 12.03 -5.55
N ASP A 81 -1.23 13.22 -5.52
CA ASP A 81 -0.96 13.97 -4.29
C ASP A 81 -2.25 14.30 -3.53
N GLU A 82 -3.29 14.80 -4.21
CA GLU A 82 -4.56 15.16 -3.57
C GLU A 82 -5.22 13.97 -2.87
N LEU A 83 -5.20 12.79 -3.49
CA LEU A 83 -5.74 11.57 -2.91
C LEU A 83 -4.89 11.09 -1.73
N ALA A 84 -3.56 11.11 -1.87
CA ALA A 84 -2.65 10.75 -0.79
C ALA A 84 -2.83 11.67 0.44
N LEU A 85 -3.01 12.98 0.23
CA LEU A 85 -3.27 13.94 1.30
C LEU A 85 -4.58 13.64 2.04
N LYS A 86 -5.63 13.19 1.35
CA LYS A 86 -6.89 12.74 1.96
C LYS A 86 -6.66 11.49 2.82
N GLU A 87 -5.97 10.49 2.30
CA GLU A 87 -5.63 9.29 3.07
C GLU A 87 -4.74 9.59 4.28
N TRP A 88 -3.82 10.55 4.15
CA TRP A 88 -2.96 11.01 5.24
C TRP A 88 -3.76 11.70 6.34
N ALA A 89 -4.76 12.51 5.97
CA ALA A 89 -5.70 13.10 6.92
C ALA A 89 -6.54 12.03 7.63
N ASP A 90 -7.01 11.01 6.91
CA ASP A 90 -7.74 9.89 7.50
C ASP A 90 -6.87 9.10 8.48
N LEU A 91 -5.61 8.79 8.11
CA LEU A 91 -4.61 8.19 9.00
C LEU A 91 -4.39 9.01 10.28
N LYS A 92 -4.32 10.34 10.14
CA LYS A 92 -4.20 11.25 11.28
C LYS A 92 -5.43 11.20 12.19
N SER A 93 -6.63 11.08 11.61
CA SER A 93 -7.89 11.03 12.36
C SER A 93 -8.06 9.74 13.19
N ILE A 94 -7.53 8.62 12.70
CA ILE A 94 -7.63 7.32 13.39
C ILE A 94 -6.50 7.07 14.40
N ALA A 95 -5.44 7.87 14.40
CA ALA A 95 -4.27 7.64 15.25
C ALA A 95 -4.68 7.58 16.74
N GLY A 96 -4.26 6.51 17.42
CA GLY A 96 -4.60 6.27 18.83
C GLY A 96 -5.98 5.63 19.09
N SER A 97 -6.82 5.45 18.06
CA SER A 97 -8.18 4.87 18.21
C SER A 97 -8.21 3.35 18.41
N ARG A 98 -7.07 2.68 18.25
CA ARG A 98 -6.94 1.22 18.15
C ARG A 98 -7.65 0.57 16.95
N GLN A 99 -8.19 1.34 16.00
CA GLN A 99 -8.67 0.78 14.73
C GLN A 99 -7.49 0.28 13.90
N VAL A 100 -7.51 -1.00 13.52
CA VAL A 100 -6.55 -1.55 12.55
C VAL A 100 -7.00 -1.16 11.14
N VAL A 101 -6.06 -0.68 10.34
CA VAL A 101 -6.29 -0.29 8.94
C VAL A 101 -5.34 -1.00 8.00
N GLY A 102 -5.81 -1.25 6.78
CA GLY A 102 -5.01 -1.65 5.64
C GLY A 102 -4.66 -0.41 4.82
N LEU A 103 -3.41 -0.32 4.37
CA LEU A 103 -2.94 0.74 3.50
C LEU A 103 -2.48 0.13 2.18
N GLY A 104 -2.99 0.69 1.08
CA GLY A 104 -2.32 0.57 -0.21
C GLY A 104 -2.26 -0.82 -0.81
N SER A 105 -1.49 -0.95 -1.89
CA SER A 105 -1.28 -2.22 -2.61
C SER A 105 0.20 -2.60 -2.69
N SER A 106 0.51 -3.87 -2.39
CA SER A 106 1.88 -4.40 -2.45
C SER A 106 2.45 -4.47 -3.87
N TRP A 107 1.62 -4.25 -4.90
CA TRP A 107 2.07 -4.19 -6.30
C TRP A 107 2.96 -2.99 -6.61
N PHE A 108 2.79 -1.89 -5.86
CA PHE A 108 3.36 -0.60 -6.21
C PHE A 108 4.46 -0.10 -5.28
N ALA A 109 4.62 -0.70 -4.10
CA ALA A 109 5.63 -0.25 -3.15
C ALA A 109 6.16 -1.37 -2.27
N LYS A 110 7.44 -1.24 -1.91
CA LYS A 110 8.08 -2.02 -0.85
C LYS A 110 8.16 -1.15 0.40
N VAL A 111 7.38 -1.49 1.41
CA VAL A 111 7.30 -0.70 2.64
C VAL A 111 8.29 -1.21 3.68
N ARG A 112 9.06 -0.28 4.27
CA ARG A 112 10.00 -0.60 5.35
C ARG A 112 9.53 -0.02 6.69
N VAL A 113 9.43 -0.89 7.69
CA VAL A 113 9.29 -0.47 9.10
C VAL A 113 10.66 -0.04 9.62
N ARG A 114 10.81 1.24 9.95
CA ARG A 114 12.00 1.83 10.57
C ARG A 114 11.87 1.76 12.09
N LYS A 115 12.98 1.58 12.81
CA LYS A 115 12.96 1.56 14.29
C LYS A 115 12.58 2.94 14.82
N SER A 116 11.96 3.04 15.99
CA SER A 116 11.47 4.32 16.54
C SER A 116 12.55 5.41 16.68
N ASP A 117 13.80 5.00 16.97
CA ASP A 117 14.99 5.84 17.14
C ASP A 117 15.76 6.09 15.84
N GLU A 118 15.44 5.39 14.75
CA GLU A 118 16.06 5.63 13.44
C GLU A 118 15.67 7.03 12.93
N GLU A 119 16.64 7.76 12.40
CA GLU A 119 16.39 9.08 11.83
C GLU A 119 15.53 8.99 10.55
N ALA A 120 14.55 9.88 10.40
CA ALA A 120 13.62 9.89 9.27
C ALA A 120 14.27 10.50 8.00
N LYS A 121 15.15 9.71 7.37
CA LYS A 121 15.80 10.02 6.09
C LYS A 121 15.32 9.06 5.00
N SER A 122 15.42 9.51 3.75
CA SER A 122 15.10 8.72 2.54
C SER A 122 13.69 8.10 2.62
N PRO A 123 12.62 8.91 2.45
CA PRO A 123 11.25 8.41 2.50
C PRO A 123 11.00 7.34 1.42
N ASP A 124 10.15 6.36 1.74
CA ASP A 124 9.67 5.36 0.79
C ASP A 124 8.58 5.97 -0.12
N ASP A 125 8.31 5.33 -1.26
CA ASP A 125 7.14 5.66 -2.07
C ASP A 125 5.86 5.28 -1.31
N TYR A 126 4.88 6.18 -1.30
CA TYR A 126 3.61 5.92 -0.66
C TYR A 126 2.84 4.84 -1.44
N PRO A 127 2.36 3.75 -0.78
CA PRO A 127 1.77 2.60 -1.45
C PRO A 127 0.36 2.93 -1.96
N MET A 128 0.21 3.64 -3.07
CA MET A 128 -1.11 3.89 -3.66
C MET A 128 -1.83 2.58 -4.04
N GLY A 129 -3.15 2.64 -4.29
CA GLY A 129 -3.93 1.50 -4.79
C GLY A 129 -5.25 1.31 -4.03
N ASN A 130 -5.25 0.42 -3.04
CA ASN A 130 -6.46 0.07 -2.26
C ASN A 130 -6.99 1.21 -1.37
N GLY A 131 -6.24 2.29 -1.24
CA GLY A 131 -6.49 3.37 -0.28
C GLY A 131 -6.36 2.91 1.17
N LEU A 132 -7.08 3.60 2.05
CA LEU A 132 -7.16 3.28 3.47
C LEU A 132 -8.44 2.48 3.78
N VAL A 133 -8.28 1.23 4.22
CA VAL A 133 -9.40 0.34 4.51
C VAL A 133 -9.46 -0.02 5.99
N LYS A 134 -10.66 0.04 6.59
CA LYS A 134 -10.86 -0.45 7.96
C LYS A 134 -10.83 -1.98 7.97
N VAL A 135 -10.08 -2.56 8.89
CA VAL A 135 -9.95 -4.00 9.03
C VAL A 135 -10.82 -4.46 10.20
N ASN A 136 -11.60 -5.52 9.97
CA ASN A 136 -12.38 -6.14 11.05
C ASN A 136 -11.40 -6.69 12.12
N PRO A 137 -11.56 -6.34 13.41
CA PRO A 137 -10.67 -6.77 14.48
C PRO A 137 -10.57 -8.29 14.63
N ASP A 138 -11.56 -9.04 14.13
CA ASP A 138 -11.55 -10.50 14.20
C ASP A 138 -10.62 -11.17 13.19
N GLN A 139 -10.14 -10.43 12.18
CA GLN A 139 -9.21 -10.97 11.20
C GLN A 139 -7.84 -11.29 11.83
N PRO A 140 -7.16 -12.37 11.41
CA PRO A 140 -5.91 -12.81 12.04
C PRO A 140 -4.83 -11.73 12.15
N ARG A 141 -4.65 -10.90 11.12
CA ARG A 141 -3.66 -9.81 11.13
C ARG A 141 -4.06 -8.67 12.07
N ALA A 142 -5.35 -8.37 12.18
CA ALA A 142 -5.84 -7.36 13.12
C ALA A 142 -5.66 -7.83 14.56
N LYS A 143 -6.00 -9.09 14.87
CA LYS A 143 -5.72 -9.69 16.19
C LYS A 143 -4.23 -9.63 16.53
N ALA A 144 -3.36 -10.05 15.62
CA ALA A 144 -1.91 -10.04 15.83
C ALA A 144 -1.35 -8.64 16.13
N LEU A 145 -1.91 -7.59 15.52
CA LEU A 145 -1.54 -6.21 15.82
C LEU A 145 -2.11 -5.72 17.16
N LEU A 146 -3.37 -6.03 17.45
CA LEU A 146 -4.05 -5.62 18.69
C LEU A 146 -3.47 -6.27 19.94
N ASP A 147 -3.03 -7.52 19.81
CA ASP A 147 -2.43 -8.34 20.87
C ASP A 147 -0.91 -8.16 20.98
N TYR A 148 -0.31 -7.34 20.11
CA TYR A 148 1.12 -7.11 20.12
C TYR A 148 1.58 -6.51 21.45
N LYS A 149 2.52 -7.20 22.10
CA LYS A 149 3.24 -6.75 23.28
C LYS A 149 4.70 -6.54 22.89
N GLU A 150 5.27 -5.40 23.28
CA GLU A 150 6.72 -5.23 23.22
C GLU A 150 7.36 -6.34 24.05
N ARG A 151 8.29 -7.08 23.44
CA ARG A 151 9.10 -8.09 24.14
C ARG A 151 10.27 -7.41 24.82
#